data_AF-A0A9W9D5S5-F1
#
_entry.id   AF-A0A9W9D5S5-F1
#
_cell.length_a   1.000
_cell.length_b   1.000
_cell.length_c   1.000
_cell.angle_alpha   90.00
_cell.angle_beta   90.00
_cell.angle_gamma   90.00
#
_symmetry.space_group_name_H-M   'P 1'
#
loop_
_entity.id
_entity.type
_entity.pdbx_description
1 polymer ?
#
loop_
_entity_poly.entity_id
_entity_poly.type
_entity_poly.pdbx_seq_one_letter_code
_entity_poly.pdbx_strand_id
1 'polypeptide(L)'
;MVWNTSPSRLHATKPDTFTNQEINILPLCGLQPIFIANPNYIPCMAAMCAAHYTPAHSGPTYYAAQEPYHLSKHHSYCPRHASKEMQEANALCKKEYETMRQNAGRKTLGVVAQDFEIFLQLYREARRAEDARLQKLQSQRVLGITGGKGKATSDGFDWRYTLRNCTRKACAAAPYSPFAIRCFGFYNTPNSSTSLLPLITLCPSCSRAESEGFGAKLMEKWSSRCGWDGEEWDGWYQNALQARKAEQEFWEKAQERVVRERLAKKAKVLPRGGVEEAATQGQVKTAEGEAEEVTPKKDKRKSLFKRVFRRSETTGAVAVAAAAA
;
A
#
# COMPACT_ATOMS: atom_id res chain seq x y z
N MET A 1 5.76 -56.77 -30.79
CA MET A 1 5.62 -55.74 -29.73
C MET A 1 4.17 -55.36 -29.66
N VAL A 2 3.45 -55.89 -28.68
CA VAL A 2 1.99 -55.73 -28.52
C VAL A 2 1.77 -54.79 -27.34
N TRP A 3 1.20 -53.61 -27.58
CA TRP A 3 0.85 -52.67 -26.53
C TRP A 3 -0.54 -53.02 -26.00
N ASN A 4 -0.57 -53.46 -24.75
CA ASN A 4 -1.77 -53.86 -24.02
C ASN A 4 -2.29 -52.62 -23.27
N THR A 5 -3.38 -52.02 -23.73
CA THR A 5 -4.05 -50.90 -23.04
C THR A 5 -5.17 -51.43 -22.16
N SER A 6 -4.97 -51.39 -20.84
CA SER A 6 -6.03 -51.59 -19.84
C SER A 6 -6.77 -50.28 -19.56
N PRO A 7 -8.12 -50.27 -19.48
CA PRO A 7 -8.85 -49.09 -19.05
C PRO A 7 -9.07 -49.11 -17.53
N SER A 8 -8.52 -48.11 -16.84
CA SER A 8 -8.77 -47.85 -15.43
C SER A 8 -10.19 -47.30 -15.22
N ARG A 9 -11.01 -48.04 -14.47
CA ARG A 9 -12.30 -47.59 -13.94
C ARG A 9 -12.09 -46.44 -12.95
N LEU A 10 -12.54 -45.24 -13.32
CA LEU A 10 -12.73 -44.14 -12.37
C LEU A 10 -14.08 -44.32 -11.67
N HIS A 11 -14.05 -44.56 -10.37
CA HIS A 11 -15.23 -44.49 -9.51
C HIS A 11 -15.63 -43.01 -9.32
N ALA A 12 -16.81 -42.67 -9.82
CA ALA A 12 -17.45 -41.38 -9.55
C ALA A 12 -17.96 -41.37 -8.09
N THR A 13 -17.32 -40.58 -7.23
CA THR A 13 -17.86 -40.20 -5.93
C THR A 13 -18.80 -39.01 -6.10
N LYS A 14 -19.97 -39.09 -5.45
CA LYS A 14 -21.02 -38.07 -5.47
C LYS A 14 -20.51 -36.78 -4.80
N PRO A 15 -20.93 -35.58 -5.25
CA PRO A 15 -20.63 -34.34 -4.56
C PRO A 15 -21.49 -34.22 -3.30
N ASP A 16 -20.84 -34.20 -2.14
CA ASP A 16 -21.48 -33.85 -0.87
C ASP A 16 -21.91 -32.38 -0.92
N THR A 17 -23.20 -32.18 -0.62
CA THR A 17 -23.84 -30.89 -0.48
C THR A 17 -23.35 -30.26 0.82
N PHE A 18 -22.34 -29.39 0.71
CA PHE A 18 -21.94 -28.51 1.82
C PHE A 18 -23.05 -27.50 2.07
N THR A 19 -23.79 -27.71 3.16
CA THR A 19 -24.71 -26.75 3.76
C THR A 19 -23.92 -25.54 4.24
N ASN A 20 -24.39 -24.34 3.86
CA ASN A 20 -23.88 -23.06 4.34
C ASN A 20 -23.96 -23.01 5.87
N GLN A 21 -22.84 -23.26 6.55
CA GLN A 21 -22.68 -22.84 7.94
C GLN A 21 -22.50 -21.32 7.95
N GLU A 22 -23.49 -20.64 8.52
CA GLU A 22 -23.40 -19.23 8.90
C GLU A 22 -22.21 -19.06 9.84
N ILE A 23 -21.11 -18.53 9.31
CA ILE A 23 -19.97 -18.09 10.10
C ILE A 23 -20.44 -16.83 10.84
N ASN A 24 -20.85 -17.03 12.10
CA ASN A 24 -21.04 -15.95 13.06
C ASN A 24 -19.68 -15.28 13.33
N ILE A 25 -19.40 -14.21 12.57
CA ILE A 25 -18.27 -13.32 12.79
C ILE A 25 -18.61 -12.48 14.03
N LEU A 26 -18.10 -12.88 15.18
CA LEU A 26 -18.15 -12.07 16.39
C LEU A 26 -17.31 -10.78 16.20
N PRO A 27 -17.77 -9.63 16.72
CA PRO A 27 -17.11 -8.35 16.53
C PRO A 27 -15.89 -8.24 17.45
N LEU A 28 -14.70 -8.51 16.93
CA LEU A 28 -13.45 -8.17 17.62
C LEU A 28 -13.20 -6.65 17.49
N CYS A 29 -13.45 -5.95 18.60
CA CYS A 29 -12.94 -4.65 19.03
C CYS A 29 -12.20 -3.75 18.01
N GLY A 30 -12.85 -2.63 17.65
CA GLY A 30 -12.26 -1.30 17.89
C GLY A 30 -11.33 -0.66 16.85
N LEU A 31 -10.99 -1.32 15.74
CA LEU A 31 -10.33 -0.65 14.61
C LEU A 31 -11.29 -0.60 13.42
N GLN A 32 -11.80 0.60 13.14
CA GLN A 32 -12.75 0.84 12.07
C GLN A 32 -12.26 0.25 10.73
N PRO A 33 -13.08 -0.54 10.03
CA PRO A 33 -12.79 -1.02 8.69
C PRO A 33 -13.06 0.11 7.69
N ILE A 34 -12.22 1.13 7.65
CA ILE A 34 -12.35 2.22 6.65
C ILE A 34 -11.86 1.76 5.26
N PHE A 35 -11.27 0.56 5.14
CA PHE A 35 -10.59 0.10 3.93
C PHE A 35 -11.35 -0.87 3.02
N ILE A 36 -12.68 -0.92 3.07
CA ILE A 36 -13.46 -1.78 2.16
C ILE A 36 -14.50 -0.95 1.41
N ALA A 37 -14.06 -0.21 0.41
CA ALA A 37 -14.96 0.22 -0.68
C ALA A 37 -14.39 -0.06 -2.07
N ASN A 38 -13.15 -0.57 -2.17
CA ASN A 38 -12.65 -1.17 -3.40
C ASN A 38 -11.52 -2.13 -3.07
N PRO A 39 -11.61 -3.43 -3.44
CA PRO A 39 -10.50 -4.34 -3.31
C PRO A 39 -9.43 -3.94 -4.33
N ASN A 40 -8.56 -3.02 -3.92
CA ASN A 40 -7.39 -2.60 -4.67
C ASN A 40 -6.15 -3.28 -4.09
N TYR A 41 -5.22 -3.62 -4.96
CA TYR A 41 -3.83 -3.75 -4.57
C TYR A 41 -3.34 -2.41 -4.02
N ILE A 42 -2.61 -2.43 -2.91
CA ILE A 42 -2.05 -1.26 -2.23
C ILE A 42 -0.52 -1.25 -2.36
N PRO A 43 0.13 -0.07 -2.41
CA PRO A 43 1.58 0.02 -2.55
C PRO A 43 2.27 -0.33 -1.23
N CYS A 44 3.38 -1.03 -1.33
CA CYS A 44 4.30 -1.17 -0.20
C CYS A 44 4.91 0.20 0.17
N MET A 45 4.95 0.51 1.47
CA MET A 45 5.55 1.74 1.99
C MET A 45 7.04 1.62 2.32
N ALA A 46 7.65 0.45 2.14
CA ALA A 46 9.09 0.29 2.29
C ALA A 46 9.84 1.09 1.21
N ALA A 47 10.96 1.71 1.57
CA ALA A 47 11.76 2.53 0.66
C ALA A 47 12.13 1.76 -0.62
N MET A 48 11.97 2.40 -1.78
CA MET A 48 12.26 1.85 -3.11
C MET A 48 11.47 0.59 -3.49
N CYS A 49 10.45 0.19 -2.72
CA CYS A 49 9.63 -0.96 -3.07
C CYS A 49 8.54 -0.56 -4.07
N ALA A 50 8.56 -1.17 -5.26
CA ALA A 50 7.50 -1.03 -6.26
C ALA A 50 6.39 -2.10 -6.14
N ALA A 51 6.48 -2.99 -5.15
CA ALA A 51 5.53 -4.08 -5.00
C ALA A 51 4.17 -3.56 -4.55
N HIS A 52 3.14 -4.20 -5.09
CA HIS A 52 1.76 -3.99 -4.70
C HIS A 52 1.21 -5.31 -4.13
N TYR A 53 0.40 -5.22 -3.08
CA TYR A 53 -0.15 -6.41 -2.41
C TYR A 53 -1.59 -6.16 -2.02
N THR A 54 -2.34 -7.21 -1.69
CA THR A 54 -3.64 -7.08 -1.06
C THR A 54 -3.53 -7.66 0.35
N PRO A 55 -4.09 -6.99 1.37
CA PRO A 55 -4.14 -7.55 2.73
C PRO A 55 -4.85 -8.91 2.77
N ALA A 56 -5.81 -9.12 1.87
CA ALA A 56 -6.56 -10.38 1.76
C ALA A 56 -5.66 -11.59 1.47
N HIS A 57 -4.58 -11.43 0.67
CA HIS A 57 -3.68 -12.55 0.34
C HIS A 57 -2.79 -12.97 1.52
N SER A 58 -2.65 -12.13 2.55
CA SER A 58 -1.80 -12.44 3.69
C SER A 58 -2.50 -13.35 4.71
N GLY A 59 -3.83 -13.39 4.71
CA GLY A 59 -4.63 -14.13 5.69
C GLY A 59 -4.91 -13.30 6.96
N PRO A 60 -5.97 -13.66 7.71
CA PRO A 60 -6.50 -12.83 8.80
C PRO A 60 -5.53 -12.68 9.98
N THR A 61 -4.61 -13.64 10.17
CA THR A 61 -3.68 -13.67 11.31
C THR A 61 -2.28 -13.16 10.97
N TYR A 62 -2.01 -12.77 9.72
CA TYR A 62 -0.65 -12.45 9.30
C TYR A 62 -0.04 -11.24 10.01
N TYR A 63 -0.88 -10.26 10.31
CA TYR A 63 -0.52 -9.05 11.05
C TYR A 63 -0.81 -9.15 12.56
N ALA A 64 -1.29 -10.30 13.04
CA ALA A 64 -1.44 -10.54 14.46
C ALA A 64 -0.08 -10.53 15.17
N ALA A 65 -0.09 -10.23 16.47
CA ALA A 65 1.11 -10.28 17.29
C ALA A 65 1.68 -11.70 17.32
N GLN A 66 3.01 -11.82 17.18
CA GLN A 66 3.71 -13.10 17.10
C GLN A 66 4.70 -13.26 18.26
N GLU A 67 4.85 -14.49 18.72
CA GLU A 67 5.89 -14.91 19.68
C GLU A 67 7.31 -14.69 19.12
N PRO A 68 8.35 -14.55 19.98
CA PRO A 68 8.32 -14.62 21.45
C PRO A 68 8.10 -13.28 22.15
N TYR A 69 8.00 -12.18 21.40
CA TYR A 69 7.97 -10.82 21.96
C TYR A 69 6.62 -10.12 21.78
N HIS A 70 5.60 -10.84 21.30
CA HIS A 70 4.27 -10.31 20.94
C HIS A 70 4.33 -9.05 20.05
N LEU A 71 5.23 -9.06 19.05
CA LEU A 71 5.33 -7.95 18.10
C LEU A 71 4.42 -8.21 16.89
N SER A 72 3.81 -7.15 16.36
CA SER A 72 3.03 -7.20 15.12
C SER A 72 3.86 -6.69 13.94
N LYS A 73 3.55 -7.22 12.75
CA LYS A 73 4.09 -6.72 11.48
C LYS A 73 3.44 -5.40 11.09
N HIS A 74 4.14 -4.55 10.35
CA HIS A 74 3.56 -3.33 9.80
C HIS A 74 2.58 -3.63 8.66
N HIS A 75 1.35 -3.12 8.77
CA HIS A 75 0.26 -3.36 7.81
C HIS A 75 0.52 -2.74 6.44
N SER A 76 1.35 -1.69 6.39
CA SER A 76 1.68 -0.93 5.17
C SER A 76 2.83 -1.53 4.35
N TYR A 77 3.40 -2.66 4.78
CA TYR A 77 4.44 -3.37 4.05
C TYR A 77 3.90 -4.59 3.34
N CYS A 78 4.46 -4.87 2.16
CA CYS A 78 4.20 -6.12 1.45
C CYS A 78 4.75 -7.31 2.26
N PRO A 79 4.27 -8.54 2.02
CA PRO A 79 4.65 -9.70 2.83
C PRO A 79 6.17 -9.92 2.96
N ARG A 80 6.93 -9.65 1.89
CA ARG A 80 8.39 -9.74 1.92
C ARG A 80 9.03 -8.75 2.90
N HIS A 81 8.64 -7.48 2.85
CA HIS A 81 9.21 -6.45 3.73
C HIS A 81 8.66 -6.53 5.15
N ALA A 82 7.39 -6.89 5.31
CA ALA A 82 6.79 -7.13 6.61
C ALA A 82 7.50 -8.28 7.36
N SER A 83 7.82 -9.38 6.67
CA SER A 83 8.58 -10.49 7.27
C SER A 83 10.03 -10.10 7.58
N LYS A 84 10.71 -9.39 6.66
CA LYS A 84 12.09 -8.92 6.88
C LYS A 84 12.18 -7.97 8.09
N GLU A 85 11.29 -6.98 8.14
CA GLU A 85 11.25 -6.00 9.22
C GLU A 85 10.93 -6.67 10.57
N MET A 86 10.04 -7.67 10.59
CA MET A 86 9.75 -8.45 11.80
C MET A 86 10.98 -9.25 12.28
N GLN A 87 11.78 -9.82 11.37
CA GLN A 87 13.03 -10.50 11.72
C GLN A 87 14.04 -9.52 12.33
N GLU A 88 14.18 -8.33 11.76
CA GLU A 88 15.03 -7.27 12.28
C GLU A 88 14.57 -6.80 13.67
N ALA A 89 13.25 -6.66 13.87
CA ALA A 89 12.66 -6.29 15.15
C ALA A 89 12.92 -7.35 16.23
N ASN A 90 12.76 -8.64 15.90
CA ASN A 90 13.09 -9.74 16.81
C ASN A 90 14.58 -9.79 17.16
N ALA A 91 15.46 -9.55 16.17
CA ALA A 91 16.89 -9.49 16.39
C ALA A 91 17.28 -8.32 17.31
N LEU A 92 16.61 -7.17 17.17
CA LEU A 92 16.81 -6.02 18.06
C LEU A 92 16.40 -6.35 19.51
N CYS A 93 15.22 -6.95 19.71
CA CYS A 93 14.78 -7.37 21.05
C CYS A 93 15.77 -8.34 21.70
N LYS A 94 16.26 -9.34 20.94
CA LYS A 94 17.28 -10.27 21.44
C LYS A 94 18.58 -9.57 21.81
N LYS A 95 19.06 -8.66 20.96
CA LYS A 95 20.28 -7.88 21.20
C LYS A 95 20.14 -7.00 22.44
N GLU A 96 19.00 -6.33 22.61
CA GLU A 96 18.75 -5.47 23.75
C GLU A 96 18.71 -6.26 25.06
N TYR A 97 18.02 -7.41 25.07
CA TYR A 97 18.00 -8.31 26.22
C TYR A 97 19.41 -8.76 26.61
N GLU A 98 20.21 -9.21 25.65
CA GLU A 98 21.59 -9.64 25.92
C GLU A 98 22.46 -8.48 26.39
N THR A 99 22.25 -7.27 25.87
CA THR A 99 22.94 -6.05 26.31
C THR A 99 22.58 -5.71 27.74
N MET A 100 21.31 -5.81 28.13
CA MET A 100 20.87 -5.60 29.52
C MET A 100 21.46 -6.67 30.45
N ARG A 101 21.54 -7.93 29.99
CA ARG A 101 22.13 -9.04 30.74
C ARG A 101 23.63 -8.84 30.97
N GLN A 102 24.37 -8.47 29.94
CA GLN A 102 25.82 -8.24 30.03
C GLN A 102 26.17 -7.02 30.89
N ASN A 103 25.30 -6.00 30.89
CA ASN A 103 25.50 -4.77 31.67
C ASN A 103 24.77 -4.78 33.04
N ALA A 104 24.29 -5.93 33.51
CA ALA A 104 23.47 -6.04 34.72
C ALA A 104 24.24 -5.66 36.01
N GLY A 105 25.57 -5.79 36.03
CA GLY A 105 26.38 -5.50 37.22
C GLY A 105 25.95 -6.36 38.41
N ARG A 106 25.41 -5.72 39.47
CA ARG A 106 24.86 -6.41 40.67
C ARG A 106 23.35 -6.70 40.58
N LYS A 107 22.68 -6.37 39.47
CA LYS A 107 21.25 -6.66 39.29
C LYS A 107 21.03 -8.18 39.17
N THR A 108 19.95 -8.67 39.78
CA THR A 108 19.52 -10.07 39.60
C THR A 108 18.87 -10.27 38.22
N LEU A 109 18.84 -11.51 37.72
CA LEU A 109 18.19 -11.82 36.44
C LEU A 109 16.69 -11.44 36.42
N GLY A 110 16.01 -11.48 37.57
CA GLY A 110 14.62 -11.04 37.69
C GLY A 110 14.46 -9.54 37.44
N VAL A 111 15.38 -8.72 37.96
CA VAL A 111 15.37 -7.26 37.70
C VAL A 111 15.66 -6.98 36.22
N VAL A 112 16.58 -7.73 35.60
CA VAL A 112 16.86 -7.62 34.15
C VAL A 112 15.63 -8.00 33.32
N ALA A 113 14.90 -9.06 33.70
CA ALA A 113 13.67 -9.46 33.01
C ALA A 113 12.58 -8.38 33.12
N GLN A 114 12.45 -7.74 34.29
CA GLN A 114 11.51 -6.63 34.49
C GLN A 114 11.89 -5.40 33.63
N ASP A 115 13.17 -5.02 33.63
CA ASP A 115 13.68 -3.93 32.79
C ASP A 115 13.41 -4.21 31.30
N PHE A 116 13.57 -5.47 30.87
CA PHE A 116 13.31 -5.88 29.51
C PHE A 116 11.82 -5.86 29.14
N GLU A 117 10.92 -6.23 30.04
CA GLU A 117 9.47 -6.13 29.76
C GLU A 117 9.02 -4.67 29.61
N ILE A 118 9.59 -3.75 30.40
CA ILE A 118 9.38 -2.30 30.23
C ILE A 118 9.86 -1.86 28.85
N PHE A 119 11.05 -2.30 28.43
CA PHE A 119 11.55 -2.05 27.07
C PHE A 119 10.59 -2.59 26.00
N LEU A 120 10.09 -3.83 26.14
CA LEU A 120 9.16 -4.43 25.18
C LEU A 120 7.86 -3.63 25.10
N GLN A 121 7.31 -3.16 26.22
CA GLN A 121 6.12 -2.32 26.22
C GLN A 121 6.33 -1.03 25.42
N LEU A 122 7.40 -0.30 25.71
CA LEU A 122 7.74 0.94 24.99
C LEU A 122 8.00 0.68 23.50
N TYR A 123 8.65 -0.43 23.19
CA TYR A 123 8.93 -0.82 21.80
C TYR A 123 7.65 -1.16 21.03
N ARG A 124 6.72 -1.92 21.64
CA ARG A 124 5.40 -2.21 21.06
C ARG A 124 4.60 -0.92 20.82
N GLU A 125 4.62 0.03 21.76
CA GLU A 125 3.98 1.34 21.60
C GLU A 125 4.56 2.15 20.43
N ALA A 126 5.89 2.23 20.34
CA ALA A 126 6.57 2.90 19.24
C ALA A 126 6.23 2.27 17.88
N ARG A 127 6.19 0.93 17.80
CA ARG A 127 5.79 0.21 16.59
C ARG A 127 4.34 0.48 16.19
N ARG A 128 3.40 0.51 17.14
CA ARG A 128 1.99 0.86 16.86
C ARG A 128 1.86 2.28 16.34
N ALA A 129 2.60 3.22 16.92
CA ALA A 129 2.60 4.61 16.46
C ALA A 129 3.16 4.74 15.02
N GLU A 130 4.26 4.02 14.73
CA GLU A 130 4.85 3.98 13.39
C GLU A 130 3.93 3.30 12.37
N ASP A 131 3.29 2.18 12.73
CA ASP A 131 2.33 1.50 11.87
C ASP A 131 1.14 2.40 11.53
N ALA A 132 0.58 3.09 12.52
CA ALA A 132 -0.49 4.06 12.30
C ALA A 132 -0.05 5.21 11.37
N ARG A 133 1.19 5.70 11.53
CA ARG A 133 1.77 6.71 10.65
C ARG A 133 1.90 6.21 9.21
N LEU A 134 2.41 5.00 9.02
CA LEU A 134 2.56 4.37 7.69
C LEU A 134 1.19 4.13 7.04
N GLN A 135 0.21 3.63 7.79
CA GLN A 135 -1.15 3.40 7.28
C GLN A 135 -1.79 4.72 6.85
N LYS A 136 -1.59 5.80 7.61
CA LYS A 136 -2.06 7.14 7.24
C LYS A 136 -1.42 7.63 5.94
N LEU A 137 -0.11 7.44 5.77
CA LEU A 137 0.59 7.80 4.52
C LEU A 137 0.14 6.95 3.34
N GLN A 138 -0.03 5.64 3.53
CA GLN A 138 -0.55 4.74 2.50
C GLN A 138 -1.98 5.13 2.10
N SER A 139 -2.83 5.46 3.07
CA SER A 139 -4.19 5.95 2.84
C SER A 139 -4.20 7.24 2.04
N GLN A 140 -3.34 8.20 2.40
CA GLN A 140 -3.20 9.45 1.65
C GLN A 140 -2.74 9.20 0.21
N ARG A 141 -1.82 8.26 0.01
CA ARG A 141 -1.33 7.88 -1.32
C ARG A 141 -2.40 7.25 -2.19
N VAL A 142 -3.22 6.36 -1.63
CA VAL A 142 -4.24 5.60 -2.39
C VAL A 142 -5.54 6.39 -2.57
N LEU A 143 -6.02 7.06 -1.52
CA LEU A 143 -7.32 7.71 -1.49
C LEU A 143 -7.25 9.21 -1.81
N GLY A 144 -6.08 9.84 -1.64
CA GLY A 144 -5.92 11.29 -1.83
C GLY A 144 -6.63 12.14 -0.78
N ILE A 145 -7.14 11.52 0.29
CA ILE A 145 -7.85 12.22 1.37
C ILE A 145 -6.83 12.68 2.42
N THR A 146 -6.45 13.96 2.37
CA THR A 146 -5.77 14.62 3.48
C THR A 146 -6.83 15.09 4.47
N GLY A 147 -7.05 14.34 5.55
CA GLY A 147 -8.03 14.65 6.60
C GLY A 147 -7.72 15.89 7.45
N GLY A 148 -7.23 16.98 6.87
CA GLY A 148 -6.96 18.23 7.57
C GLY A 148 -7.13 19.43 6.65
N LYS A 149 -7.63 20.55 7.21
CA LYS A 149 -7.77 21.89 6.59
C LYS A 149 -6.45 22.51 6.09
N GLY A 150 -5.40 21.72 5.91
CA GLY A 150 -4.13 22.14 5.33
C GLY A 150 -4.15 21.87 3.83
N LYS A 151 -3.74 22.86 3.04
CA LYS A 151 -3.49 22.80 1.60
C LYS A 151 -2.88 21.45 1.23
N ALA A 152 -3.66 20.57 0.60
CA ALA A 152 -3.23 19.24 0.20
C ALA A 152 -2.00 19.39 -0.70
N THR A 153 -0.81 19.19 -0.15
CA THR A 153 0.38 19.03 -0.98
C THR A 153 0.16 17.73 -1.75
N SER A 154 -0.08 17.92 -3.05
CA SER A 154 -0.34 16.91 -4.07
C SER A 154 0.71 15.78 -4.12
N ASP A 155 1.87 15.98 -3.50
CA ASP A 155 3.08 15.20 -3.73
C ASP A 155 3.00 13.73 -3.30
N GLY A 156 2.02 13.35 -2.48
CA GLY A 156 1.85 11.97 -2.04
C GLY A 156 0.78 11.16 -2.77
N PHE A 157 -0.16 11.80 -3.47
CA PHE A 157 -1.34 11.13 -4.01
C PHE A 157 -1.06 10.47 -5.36
N ASP A 158 -1.35 9.18 -5.46
CA ASP A 158 -1.26 8.40 -6.69
C ASP A 158 -2.66 8.21 -7.29
N TRP A 159 -2.97 9.02 -8.29
CA TRP A 159 -4.27 9.02 -8.95
C TRP A 159 -4.63 7.68 -9.61
N ARG A 160 -3.65 6.81 -9.87
CA ARG A 160 -3.86 5.56 -10.60
C ARG A 160 -4.70 4.56 -9.83
N TYR A 161 -4.78 4.67 -8.49
CA TYR A 161 -5.68 3.86 -7.67
C TYR A 161 -7.15 4.27 -7.76
N THR A 162 -7.41 5.48 -8.27
CA THR A 162 -8.77 6.02 -8.38
C THR A 162 -9.48 5.47 -9.61
N LEU A 163 -10.79 5.19 -9.45
CA LEU A 163 -11.66 4.78 -10.55
C LEU A 163 -11.76 5.88 -11.61
N ARG A 164 -11.57 5.50 -12.87
CA ARG A 164 -11.60 6.41 -14.02
C ARG A 164 -12.28 5.78 -15.24
N ASN A 165 -12.65 6.64 -16.18
CA ASN A 165 -13.30 6.24 -17.41
C ASN A 165 -12.26 5.86 -18.47
N CYS A 166 -12.66 4.98 -19.39
CA CYS A 166 -11.87 4.64 -20.57
C CYS A 166 -11.63 5.90 -21.43
N THR A 167 -10.43 6.04 -22.00
CA THR A 167 -10.10 7.15 -22.92
C THR A 167 -10.59 6.93 -24.35
N ARG A 168 -11.00 5.71 -24.71
CA ARG A 168 -11.58 5.43 -26.02
C ARG A 168 -12.88 6.22 -26.19
N LYS A 169 -12.98 6.94 -27.31
CA LYS A 169 -14.18 7.70 -27.70
C LYS A 169 -15.41 6.77 -27.69
N ALA A 170 -16.52 7.26 -27.14
CA ALA A 170 -17.80 6.55 -27.03
C ALA A 170 -17.77 5.22 -26.25
N CYS A 171 -16.72 4.95 -25.45
CA CYS A 171 -16.72 3.77 -24.59
C CYS A 171 -17.68 3.96 -23.41
N ALA A 172 -18.70 3.11 -23.32
CA ALA A 172 -19.68 3.10 -22.22
C ALA A 172 -19.31 2.13 -21.07
N ALA A 173 -18.08 1.61 -21.04
CA ALA A 173 -17.65 0.69 -19.99
C ALA A 173 -17.64 1.37 -18.61
N ALA A 174 -17.95 0.60 -17.56
CA ALA A 174 -17.91 1.08 -16.20
C ALA A 174 -16.52 1.61 -15.81
N PRO A 175 -16.44 2.60 -14.89
CA PRO A 175 -15.17 3.08 -14.38
C PRO A 175 -14.32 1.96 -13.80
N TYR A 176 -13.01 2.01 -14.04
CA TYR A 176 -12.06 0.99 -13.62
C TYR A 176 -10.82 1.60 -12.98
N SER A 177 -10.04 0.76 -12.30
CA SER A 177 -8.72 1.09 -11.79
C SER A 177 -7.79 -0.07 -12.15
N PRO A 178 -6.60 0.15 -12.71
CA PRO A 178 -5.63 -0.91 -12.97
C PRO A 178 -5.19 -1.62 -11.70
N PHE A 179 -5.31 -0.96 -10.55
CA PHE A 179 -4.97 -1.55 -9.25
C PHE A 179 -6.13 -2.29 -8.59
N ALA A 180 -7.33 -2.29 -9.18
CA ALA A 180 -8.43 -3.13 -8.69
C ALA A 180 -8.05 -4.62 -8.86
N ILE A 181 -8.41 -5.47 -7.89
CA ILE A 181 -8.06 -6.91 -7.90
C ILE A 181 -8.41 -7.57 -9.24
N ARG A 182 -9.60 -7.30 -9.76
CA ARG A 182 -10.09 -7.86 -11.05
C ARG A 182 -9.33 -7.38 -12.29
N CYS A 183 -8.60 -6.27 -12.20
CA CYS A 183 -7.89 -5.64 -13.31
C CYS A 183 -6.38 -5.78 -13.21
N PHE A 184 -5.84 -5.94 -12.00
CA PHE A 184 -4.40 -5.88 -11.73
C PHE A 184 -3.61 -6.92 -12.52
N GLY A 185 -4.05 -8.18 -12.52
CA GLY A 185 -3.40 -9.22 -13.32
C GLY A 185 -3.34 -8.86 -14.81
N PHE A 186 -4.44 -8.39 -15.38
CA PHE A 186 -4.50 -8.00 -16.79
C PHE A 186 -3.48 -6.89 -17.13
N TYR A 187 -3.42 -5.80 -16.36
CA TYR A 187 -2.52 -4.68 -16.68
C TYR A 187 -1.05 -4.91 -16.30
N ASN A 188 -0.75 -5.97 -15.54
CA ASN A 188 0.63 -6.31 -15.14
C ASN A 188 1.14 -7.59 -15.82
N THR A 189 0.40 -8.14 -16.77
CA THR A 189 0.82 -9.30 -17.57
C THR A 189 0.92 -8.89 -19.03
N PRO A 190 2.09 -9.06 -19.68
CA PRO A 190 2.23 -8.83 -21.11
C PRO A 190 1.26 -9.71 -21.90
N ASN A 191 0.73 -9.17 -22.99
CA ASN A 191 -0.07 -9.95 -23.93
C ASN A 191 0.81 -11.04 -24.57
N SER A 192 0.33 -12.28 -24.62
CA SER A 192 1.08 -13.41 -25.17
C SER A 192 1.41 -13.28 -26.67
N SER A 193 0.61 -12.53 -27.45
CA SER A 193 0.82 -12.40 -28.89
C SER A 193 1.78 -11.27 -29.27
N THR A 194 1.80 -10.19 -28.50
CA THR A 194 2.57 -8.97 -28.83
C THR A 194 3.71 -8.72 -27.85
N SER A 195 3.77 -9.43 -26.72
CA SER A 195 4.66 -9.15 -25.59
C SER A 195 4.52 -7.73 -25.02
N LEU A 196 3.47 -6.99 -25.40
CA LEU A 196 3.21 -5.63 -24.95
C LEU A 196 2.29 -5.63 -23.72
N LEU A 197 2.54 -4.70 -22.82
CA LEU A 197 1.61 -4.44 -21.73
C LEU A 197 0.32 -3.76 -22.25
N PRO A 198 -0.83 -4.13 -21.69
CA PRO A 198 -2.09 -3.43 -21.98
C PRO A 198 -2.03 -1.95 -21.57
N LEU A 199 -2.65 -1.07 -22.37
CA LEU A 199 -2.73 0.36 -22.09
C LEU A 199 -3.64 0.62 -20.88
N ILE A 200 -3.04 1.11 -19.79
CA ILE A 200 -3.77 1.41 -18.55
C ILE A 200 -4.78 2.56 -18.67
N THR A 201 -4.72 3.32 -19.78
CA THR A 201 -5.63 4.42 -20.12
C THR A 201 -6.94 3.94 -20.75
N LEU A 202 -7.02 2.66 -21.14
CA LEU A 202 -8.20 2.01 -21.69
C LEU A 202 -8.76 0.98 -20.71
N CYS A 203 -10.08 0.75 -20.71
CA CYS A 203 -10.68 -0.35 -19.96
C CYS A 203 -10.23 -1.71 -20.52
N PRO A 204 -10.40 -2.84 -19.79
CA PRO A 204 -9.84 -4.12 -20.22
C PRO A 204 -10.26 -4.58 -21.62
N SER A 205 -11.53 -4.38 -21.99
CA SER A 205 -12.04 -4.73 -23.32
C SER A 205 -11.44 -3.86 -24.42
N CYS A 206 -11.36 -2.54 -24.21
CA CYS A 206 -10.78 -1.62 -25.18
C CYS A 206 -9.27 -1.80 -25.32
N SER A 207 -8.58 -2.06 -24.21
CA SER A 207 -7.14 -2.31 -24.23
C SER A 207 -6.81 -3.62 -24.94
N ARG A 208 -7.62 -4.67 -24.77
CA ARG A 208 -7.45 -5.93 -25.50
C ARG A 208 -7.58 -5.71 -27.01
N ALA A 209 -8.67 -5.06 -27.43
CA ALA A 209 -8.89 -4.72 -28.83
C ALA A 209 -7.78 -3.83 -29.42
N GLU A 210 -7.24 -2.90 -28.63
CA GLU A 210 -6.08 -2.08 -29.04
C GLU A 210 -4.84 -2.95 -29.28
N SER A 211 -4.52 -3.83 -28.34
CA SER A 211 -3.32 -4.67 -28.43
C SER A 211 -3.42 -5.70 -29.55
N GLU A 212 -4.61 -6.26 -29.78
CA GLU A 212 -4.90 -7.13 -30.94
C GLU A 212 -4.81 -6.35 -32.26
N GLY A 213 -5.38 -5.14 -32.31
CA GLY A 213 -5.29 -4.27 -33.48
C GLY A 213 -3.86 -3.82 -33.78
N PHE A 214 -3.05 -3.58 -32.75
CA PHE A 214 -1.62 -3.29 -32.91
C PHE A 214 -0.87 -4.50 -33.45
N GLY A 215 -1.13 -5.70 -32.90
CA GLY A 215 -0.56 -6.95 -33.40
C GLY A 215 -0.96 -7.24 -34.86
N ALA A 216 -2.21 -7.00 -35.24
CA ALA A 216 -2.67 -7.16 -36.62
C ALA A 216 -1.92 -6.22 -37.58
N LYS A 217 -1.76 -4.93 -37.22
CA LYS A 217 -0.97 -3.97 -38.01
C LYS A 217 0.49 -4.37 -38.12
N LEU A 218 1.06 -4.91 -37.04
CA LEU A 218 2.42 -5.42 -37.02
C LEU A 218 2.57 -6.59 -38.01
N MET A 219 1.65 -7.55 -37.98
CA MET A 219 1.65 -8.70 -38.89
C MET A 219 1.40 -8.30 -40.34
N GLU A 220 0.51 -7.33 -40.60
CA GLU A 220 0.27 -6.77 -41.93
C GLU A 220 1.53 -6.08 -42.50
N LYS A 221 2.22 -5.29 -41.66
CA LYS A 221 3.47 -4.65 -42.07
C LYS A 221 4.60 -5.66 -42.27
N TRP A 222 4.66 -6.69 -41.42
CA TRP A 222 5.61 -7.78 -41.55
C TRP A 222 5.39 -8.61 -42.81
N SER A 223 4.14 -8.92 -43.17
CA SER A 223 3.84 -9.65 -44.41
C SER A 223 4.07 -8.81 -45.66
N SER A 224 3.97 -7.48 -45.54
CA SER A 224 4.23 -6.52 -46.63
C SER A 224 5.72 -6.17 -46.81
N ARG A 225 6.63 -6.87 -46.13
CA ARG A 225 8.08 -6.60 -46.08
C ARG A 225 8.83 -6.86 -47.40
N CYS A 226 8.18 -6.78 -48.55
CA CYS A 226 8.88 -6.91 -49.84
C CYS A 226 9.94 -5.81 -49.96
N GLY A 227 11.21 -6.19 -49.78
CA GLY A 227 12.37 -5.31 -49.95
C GLY A 227 12.86 -4.58 -48.69
N TRP A 228 12.30 -4.80 -47.50
CA TRP A 228 12.84 -4.14 -46.30
C TRP A 228 14.00 -4.93 -45.72
N ASP A 229 15.11 -4.25 -45.46
CA ASP A 229 16.20 -4.82 -44.69
C ASP A 229 15.82 -4.97 -43.19
N GLY A 230 16.74 -5.51 -42.39
CA GLY A 230 16.50 -5.68 -40.95
C GLY A 230 16.41 -4.35 -40.19
N GLU A 231 17.24 -3.37 -40.59
CA GLU A 231 17.37 -2.09 -39.90
C GLU A 231 16.15 -1.20 -40.14
N GLU A 232 15.61 -1.19 -41.35
CA GLU A 232 14.37 -0.50 -41.71
C GLU A 232 13.18 -1.05 -40.92
N TRP A 233 13.09 -2.38 -40.79
CA TRP A 233 12.05 -3.02 -39.98
C TRP A 233 12.18 -2.63 -38.50
N ASP A 234 13.38 -2.77 -37.95
CA ASP A 234 13.63 -2.46 -36.54
C ASP A 234 13.37 -0.97 -36.26
N GLY A 235 13.80 -0.07 -37.15
CA GLY A 235 13.54 1.35 -37.07
C GLY A 235 12.05 1.68 -37.09
N TRP A 236 11.28 1.08 -38.00
CA TRP A 236 9.83 1.25 -38.04
C TRP A 236 9.15 0.69 -36.78
N TYR A 237 9.54 -0.51 -36.33
CA TYR A 237 8.95 -1.14 -35.15
C TYR A 237 9.21 -0.30 -33.89
N GLN A 238 10.44 0.19 -33.71
CA GLN A 238 10.78 1.11 -32.62
C GLN A 238 9.96 2.41 -32.69
N ASN A 239 9.79 2.98 -33.88
CA ASN A 239 8.94 4.17 -34.07
C ASN A 239 7.47 3.89 -33.69
N ALA A 240 6.93 2.72 -34.05
CA ALA A 240 5.58 2.32 -33.67
C ALA A 240 5.43 2.17 -32.15
N LEU A 241 6.42 1.58 -31.47
CA LEU A 241 6.44 1.47 -30.01
C LEU A 241 6.53 2.85 -29.33
N GLN A 242 7.39 3.74 -29.84
CA GLN A 242 7.52 5.10 -29.32
C GLN A 242 6.23 5.90 -29.50
N ALA A 243 5.57 5.79 -30.66
CA ALA A 243 4.29 6.43 -30.91
C ALA A 243 3.21 5.94 -29.93
N ARG A 244 3.13 4.62 -29.72
CA ARG A 244 2.20 4.01 -28.73
C ARG A 244 2.48 4.51 -27.32
N LYS A 245 3.76 4.60 -26.92
CA LYS A 245 4.17 5.12 -25.60
C LYS A 245 3.82 6.60 -25.44
N ALA A 246 4.07 7.43 -26.46
CA ALA A 246 3.73 8.85 -26.43
C ALA A 246 2.21 9.07 -26.30
N GLU A 247 1.41 8.29 -27.01
CA GLU A 247 -0.05 8.31 -26.88
C GLU A 247 -0.49 7.90 -25.46
N GLN A 248 0.11 6.84 -24.91
CA GLN A 248 -0.15 6.41 -23.54
C GLN A 248 0.14 7.55 -22.53
N GLU A 249 1.32 8.17 -22.59
CA GLU A 249 1.72 9.24 -21.69
C GLU A 249 0.80 10.47 -21.79
N PHE A 250 0.37 10.83 -23.01
CA PHE A 250 -0.59 11.90 -23.23
C PHE A 250 -1.91 11.62 -22.51
N TRP A 251 -2.46 10.41 -22.70
CA TRP A 251 -3.73 10.01 -22.10
C TRP A 251 -3.65 9.81 -20.58
N GLU A 252 -2.51 9.36 -20.05
CA GLU A 252 -2.27 9.28 -18.61
C GLU A 252 -2.31 10.67 -17.96
N LYS A 253 -1.62 11.66 -18.53
CA LYS A 253 -1.67 13.06 -18.06
C LYS A 253 -3.08 13.64 -18.16
N ALA A 254 -3.81 13.33 -19.23
CA ALA A 254 -5.20 13.77 -19.39
C ALA A 254 -6.13 13.16 -18.33
N GLN A 255 -6.02 11.84 -18.07
CA GLN A 255 -6.78 11.16 -17.02
C GLN A 255 -6.44 11.69 -15.63
N GLU A 256 -5.16 11.92 -15.34
CA GLU A 256 -4.69 12.50 -14.08
C GLU A 256 -5.37 13.84 -13.80
N ARG A 257 -5.36 14.75 -14.78
CA ARG A 257 -6.01 16.06 -14.67
C ARG A 257 -7.49 15.92 -14.34
N VAL A 258 -8.22 15.06 -15.05
CA VAL A 258 -9.66 14.82 -14.82
C VAL A 258 -9.92 14.26 -13.42
N VAL A 259 -9.10 13.31 -12.95
CA VAL A 259 -9.22 12.74 -11.60
C VAL A 259 -8.98 13.80 -10.53
N ARG A 260 -7.90 14.59 -10.67
CA ARG A 260 -7.55 15.67 -9.74
C ARG A 260 -8.63 16.75 -9.69
N GLU A 261 -9.17 17.16 -10.83
CA GLU A 261 -10.29 18.11 -10.90
C GLU A 261 -11.54 17.56 -10.23
N ARG A 262 -11.87 16.28 -10.44
CA ARG A 262 -13.03 15.63 -9.80
C ARG A 262 -12.89 15.58 -8.28
N LEU A 263 -11.69 15.30 -7.78
CA LEU A 263 -11.40 15.31 -6.34
C LEU A 263 -11.49 16.72 -5.76
N ALA A 264 -10.96 17.72 -6.46
CA ALA A 264 -11.07 19.13 -6.05
C ALA A 264 -12.53 19.62 -6.01
N LYS A 265 -13.36 19.20 -6.97
CA LYS A 265 -14.80 19.50 -6.98
C LYS A 265 -15.51 18.82 -5.80
N LYS A 266 -15.25 17.54 -5.54
CA LYS A 266 -15.81 16.81 -4.38
C LYS A 266 -15.43 17.47 -3.05
N ALA A 267 -14.19 17.93 -2.90
CA ALA A 267 -13.73 18.60 -1.69
C ALA A 267 -14.45 19.93 -1.42
N LYS A 268 -14.93 20.63 -2.46
CA LYS A 268 -15.71 21.88 -2.33
C LYS A 268 -17.18 21.65 -1.97
N VAL A 269 -17.75 20.51 -2.36
CA VAL A 269 -19.19 20.20 -2.19
C VAL A 269 -19.49 19.66 -0.80
N LEU A 270 -18.51 19.15 -0.05
CA LEU A 270 -18.70 18.83 1.36
C LEU A 270 -19.05 20.13 2.10
N PRO A 271 -20.30 20.28 2.59
CA PRO A 271 -20.71 21.48 3.27
C PRO A 271 -19.77 21.66 4.46
N ARG A 272 -19.30 22.89 4.66
CA ARG A 272 -18.84 23.36 5.97
C ARG A 272 -20.00 23.09 6.92
N GLY A 273 -20.04 21.91 7.52
CA GLY A 273 -20.89 21.62 8.66
C GLY A 273 -20.50 22.62 9.72
N GLY A 274 -21.30 23.68 9.81
CA GLY A 274 -21.30 24.59 10.93
C GLY A 274 -21.45 23.73 12.17
N VAL A 275 -20.50 23.88 13.08
CA VAL A 275 -20.84 23.75 14.48
C VAL A 275 -21.75 24.95 14.73
N GLU A 276 -23.05 24.80 14.44
CA GLU A 276 -24.05 25.60 15.11
C GLU A 276 -24.06 25.13 16.55
N GLU A 277 -23.24 25.84 17.31
CA GLU A 277 -23.34 26.01 18.74
C GLU A 277 -24.77 26.42 19.05
N ALA A 278 -25.62 25.45 19.41
CA ALA A 278 -26.91 25.71 20.04
C ALA A 278 -26.67 26.21 21.47
N ALA A 279 -26.15 27.43 21.59
CA ALA A 279 -26.17 28.23 22.79
C ALA A 279 -27.56 28.89 22.88
N THR A 280 -28.54 28.14 23.37
CA THR A 280 -29.78 28.75 23.84
C THR A 280 -29.52 29.38 25.18
N GLN A 281 -29.58 30.72 25.18
CA GLN A 281 -29.50 31.60 26.32
C GLN A 281 -30.52 31.23 27.40
N GLY A 282 -30.03 31.09 28.62
CA GLY A 282 -30.81 31.10 29.86
C GLY A 282 -30.03 31.84 30.94
N GLN A 283 -30.12 33.18 30.93
CA GLN A 283 -29.65 34.04 32.02
C GLN A 283 -30.69 34.06 33.15
N VAL A 284 -30.32 33.60 34.36
CA VAL A 284 -30.84 34.13 35.63
C VAL A 284 -29.72 34.15 36.68
N LYS A 285 -29.25 35.38 36.95
CA LYS A 285 -28.87 35.99 38.25
C LYS A 285 -27.88 35.29 39.21
N THR A 286 -26.68 35.88 39.22
CA THR A 286 -25.81 36.25 40.36
C THR A 286 -26.17 35.83 41.79
N ALA A 287 -25.20 35.23 42.48
CA ALA A 287 -24.77 35.61 43.83
C ALA A 287 -23.26 35.28 44.01
N GLU A 288 -22.62 36.14 44.80
CA GLU A 288 -21.19 36.32 45.00
C GLU A 288 -20.50 35.20 45.79
N GLY A 289 -19.18 35.11 45.64
CA GLY A 289 -18.32 34.25 46.46
C GLY A 289 -16.88 34.27 45.97
N GLU A 290 -16.10 35.22 46.48
CA GLU A 290 -14.64 35.30 46.37
C GLU A 290 -13.94 34.07 46.98
N ALA A 291 -12.91 33.56 46.30
CA ALA A 291 -11.76 32.87 46.90
C ALA A 291 -10.59 32.78 45.89
N GLU A 292 -9.66 33.73 46.03
CA GLU A 292 -8.21 33.53 46.17
C GLU A 292 -7.45 32.45 45.35
N GLU A 293 -6.55 32.96 44.50
CA GLU A 293 -5.12 32.60 44.33
C GLU A 293 -4.69 31.11 44.35
N VAL A 294 -4.07 30.66 43.25
CA VAL A 294 -2.67 30.18 43.19
C VAL A 294 -2.38 29.70 41.76
N THR A 295 -1.51 30.41 41.06
CA THR A 295 -0.93 29.97 39.78
C THR A 295 0.22 28.98 40.02
N PRO A 296 0.24 27.78 39.42
CA PRO A 296 1.44 26.96 39.44
C PRO A 296 2.39 27.36 38.30
N LYS A 297 3.62 27.70 38.72
CA LYS A 297 4.79 27.96 37.89
C LYS A 297 5.01 26.84 36.85
N LYS A 298 5.22 27.24 35.59
CA LYS A 298 5.71 26.37 34.52
C LYS A 298 7.17 25.99 34.76
N ASP A 299 7.37 24.85 35.41
CA ASP A 299 8.69 24.20 35.46
C ASP A 299 9.08 23.66 34.08
N LYS A 300 10.15 24.24 33.52
CA LYS A 300 10.84 23.76 32.32
C LYS A 300 11.56 22.45 32.65
N ARG A 301 10.85 21.33 32.62
CA ARG A 301 11.47 20.00 32.55
C ARG A 301 12.22 19.88 31.21
N LYS A 302 13.54 20.01 31.28
CA LYS A 302 14.46 19.70 30.18
C LYS A 302 14.24 18.24 29.78
N SER A 303 13.69 18.05 28.59
CA SER A 303 13.48 16.74 27.96
C SER A 303 14.82 15.98 27.84
N LEU A 304 14.97 14.92 28.62
CA LEU A 304 16.06 13.94 28.54
C LEU A 304 15.88 12.93 27.39
N PHE A 305 14.83 13.09 26.56
CA PHE A 305 14.44 12.11 25.54
C PHE A 305 15.25 12.14 24.23
N LYS A 306 16.23 13.04 24.10
CA LYS A 306 17.00 13.22 22.85
C LYS A 306 18.30 12.41 22.74
N ARG A 307 18.64 11.56 23.72
CA ARG A 307 19.97 10.91 23.78
C ARG A 307 20.03 9.46 23.31
N VAL A 308 18.91 8.78 23.06
CA VAL A 308 18.92 7.32 22.78
C VAL A 308 18.91 6.96 21.28
N PHE A 309 18.47 7.85 20.38
CA PHE A 309 18.26 7.49 18.97
C PHE A 309 19.23 8.11 17.95
N ARG A 310 20.44 8.52 18.34
CA ARG A 310 21.40 9.18 17.42
C ARG A 310 22.73 8.44 17.17
N ARG A 311 22.81 7.13 17.42
CA ARG A 311 24.10 6.40 17.39
C ARG A 311 24.21 5.24 16.39
N SER A 312 23.55 5.31 15.24
CA SER A 312 23.63 4.25 14.21
C SER A 312 23.83 4.72 12.77
N GLU A 313 24.15 5.99 12.51
CA GLU A 313 24.42 6.49 11.15
C GLU A 313 25.87 6.96 10.96
N THR A 314 26.84 6.08 11.21
CA THR A 314 28.21 6.25 10.68
C THR A 314 28.92 4.90 10.64
N THR A 315 28.70 4.12 9.57
CA THR A 315 29.68 3.17 8.99
C THR A 315 29.05 2.50 7.78
N GLY A 316 29.52 2.80 6.57
CA GLY A 316 29.07 2.08 5.38
C GLY A 316 29.29 2.74 4.03
N ALA A 317 30.32 3.56 3.85
CA ALA A 317 30.81 3.91 2.51
C ALA A 317 32.02 3.01 2.21
N VAL A 318 31.77 1.85 1.59
CA VAL A 318 32.84 1.05 0.97
C VAL A 318 32.90 1.45 -0.49
N ALA A 319 33.98 2.14 -0.84
CA ALA A 319 34.35 2.42 -2.22
C ALA A 319 34.79 1.11 -2.89
N VAL A 320 34.13 0.74 -3.98
CA VAL A 320 34.61 -0.30 -4.90
C VAL A 320 35.42 0.41 -5.98
N ALA A 321 36.74 0.31 -5.87
CA ALA A 321 37.65 0.64 -6.96
C ALA A 321 37.73 -0.59 -7.90
N ALA A 322 37.23 -0.44 -9.11
CA ALA A 322 37.48 -1.37 -10.20
C ALA A 322 38.81 -0.99 -10.87
N ALA A 323 39.80 -1.87 -10.78
CA ALA A 323 40.99 -1.84 -11.61
C ALA A 323 40.77 -2.82 -12.78
N ALA A 324 40.99 -2.30 -13.98
CA ALA A 324 40.95 -3.05 -15.24
C ALA A 324 42.15 -3.99 -15.37
N ALA A 325 41.90 -5.14 -16.00
CA ALA A 325 42.86 -5.94 -16.74
C ALA A 325 42.12 -6.56 -17.93
#